data_AF-A0A9J6DU57-F1
#
_entry.id   AF-A0A9J6DU57-F1
#
_cell.length_a   1.000
_cell.length_b   1.000
_cell.length_c   1.000
_cell.angle_alpha   90.00
_cell.angle_beta   90.00
_cell.angle_gamma   90.00
#
_symmetry.space_group_name_H-M   'P 1'
#
loop_
_entity.id
_entity.type
_entity.pdbx_description
1 polymer ?
#
loop_
_entity_poly.entity_id
_entity_poly.type
_entity_poly.pdbx_seq_one_letter_code
_entity_poly.pdbx_strand_id
1 'polypeptide(L)'
;MAFHKIWRCQHHTKNKKSGPRNAKCMAKVDVKIKLATFDTKRRDKYLQREVPLSAVIRIDDRHSHSTDSADSLRLLCGTRSTRQTLLRYFSEGMTPSEARRLHESKLSMEDDGPAKLANAALNPPQRTVYHWHSVWREACFGGTYIDPVLKLEEKASLYAAQGMSKLVGESVLYVKQYS
;
A
#
# COMPACT_ATOMS: atom_id res chain seq x y z
N MET A 1 16.82 8.97 -25.17
CA MET A 1 15.74 9.19 -24.18
C MET A 1 15.70 7.96 -23.30
N ALA A 2 15.75 8.11 -21.97
CA ALA A 2 15.87 6.97 -21.05
C ALA A 2 14.49 6.44 -20.63
N PHE A 3 13.54 7.34 -20.38
CA PHE A 3 12.18 6.97 -20.00
C PHE A 3 11.18 8.01 -20.49
N HIS A 4 10.02 7.55 -20.93
CA HIS A 4 8.91 8.41 -21.28
C HIS A 4 7.60 7.67 -20.99
N LYS A 5 6.78 8.24 -20.11
CA LYS A 5 5.48 7.67 -19.79
C LYS A 5 4.47 8.78 -19.55
N ILE A 6 3.28 8.57 -20.10
CA ILE A 6 2.14 9.46 -19.95
C ILE A 6 1.05 8.72 -19.20
N TRP A 7 0.74 9.17 -18.00
CA TRP A 7 -0.46 8.75 -17.27
C TRP A 7 -1.60 9.68 -17.63
N ARG A 8 -2.78 9.12 -17.88
CA ARG A 8 -3.98 9.86 -18.25
C ARG A 8 -5.07 9.54 -17.25
N CYS A 9 -5.98 10.48 -17.03
CA CYS A 9 -7.21 10.20 -16.32
C CYS A 9 -7.94 9.00 -16.94
N GLN A 10 -8.62 8.17 -16.13
CA GLN A 10 -9.39 7.02 -16.60
C GLN A 10 -10.45 7.39 -17.66
N HIS A 11 -11.04 8.59 -17.56
CA HIS A 11 -12.06 9.12 -18.48
C HIS A 11 -11.47 9.81 -19.73
N HIS A 12 -10.17 9.64 -19.99
CA HIS A 12 -9.52 10.19 -21.17
C HIS A 12 -9.92 9.40 -22.43
N THR A 13 -10.15 10.11 -23.54
CA THR A 13 -10.64 9.56 -24.82
C THR A 13 -9.80 8.42 -25.40
N LYS A 14 -8.47 8.47 -25.23
CA LYS A 14 -7.51 7.43 -25.64
C LYS A 14 -7.50 6.15 -24.80
N ASN A 15 -8.18 6.09 -23.65
CA ASN A 15 -8.23 4.86 -22.85
C ASN A 15 -9.24 3.86 -23.43
N LYS A 16 -9.05 2.56 -23.12
CA LYS A 16 -10.04 1.54 -23.45
C LYS A 16 -11.37 1.89 -22.78
N LYS A 17 -12.45 1.90 -23.56
CA LYS A 17 -13.79 2.24 -23.08
C LYS A 17 -14.30 1.10 -22.20
N SER A 18 -14.54 1.34 -20.92
CA SER A 18 -15.18 0.39 -20.00
C SER A 18 -16.68 0.68 -19.79
N GLY A 19 -17.25 1.67 -20.49
CA GLY A 19 -18.67 2.03 -20.41
C GLY A 19 -18.99 3.40 -21.01
N PRO A 20 -20.26 3.87 -20.91
CA PRO A 20 -20.71 5.13 -21.51
C PRO A 20 -20.19 6.39 -20.80
N ARG A 21 -19.52 6.26 -19.65
CA ARG A 21 -19.12 7.38 -18.75
C ARG A 21 -17.77 8.01 -19.12
N ASN A 22 -17.56 8.42 -20.36
CA ASN A 22 -16.33 9.12 -20.74
C ASN A 22 -16.53 10.64 -20.77
N ALA A 23 -16.04 11.33 -19.73
CA ALA A 23 -16.11 12.79 -19.59
C ALA A 23 -15.15 13.57 -20.53
N LYS A 24 -14.51 12.88 -21.49
CA LYS A 24 -13.47 13.44 -22.39
C LYS A 24 -12.40 14.23 -21.62
N CYS A 25 -11.93 13.67 -20.51
CA CYS A 25 -11.03 14.35 -19.59
C CYS A 25 -9.63 14.52 -20.20
N MET A 26 -9.04 15.72 -20.08
CA MET A 26 -7.71 16.06 -20.60
C MET A 26 -6.59 15.96 -19.57
N ALA A 27 -6.93 15.75 -18.29
CA ALA A 27 -5.97 15.60 -17.23
C ALA A 27 -4.96 14.46 -17.51
N LYS A 28 -3.68 14.77 -17.34
CA LYS A 28 -2.57 13.87 -17.62
C LYS A 28 -1.30 14.29 -16.89
N VAL A 29 -0.45 13.30 -16.65
CA VAL A 29 0.92 13.48 -16.17
C VAL A 29 1.86 12.92 -17.24
N ASP A 30 2.71 13.76 -17.81
CA ASP A 30 3.73 13.41 -18.81
C ASP A 30 5.11 13.51 -18.17
N VAL A 31 5.77 12.37 -17.99
CA VAL A 31 7.14 12.30 -17.44
C VAL A 31 8.09 11.87 -18.55
N LYS A 32 9.10 12.70 -18.77
CA LYS A 32 10.20 12.45 -19.72
C LYS A 32 11.54 12.55 -19.01
N ILE A 33 12.30 11.47 -19.04
CA ILE A 33 13.68 11.43 -18.54
C ILE A 33 14.62 11.29 -19.73
N LYS A 34 15.46 12.30 -19.91
CA LYS A 34 16.47 12.36 -20.96
C LYS A 34 17.77 11.73 -20.45
N LEU A 35 18.44 10.99 -21.33
CA LEU A 35 19.79 10.50 -21.05
C LEU A 35 20.77 11.65 -21.31
N ALA A 36 21.70 11.89 -20.39
CA ALA A 36 22.68 12.98 -20.50
C ALA A 36 23.92 12.54 -21.29
N THR A 37 23.76 12.40 -22.61
CA THR A 37 24.86 12.16 -23.56
C THR A 37 25.52 13.47 -24.00
N PHE A 38 26.70 13.41 -24.61
CA PHE A 38 27.36 14.61 -25.18
C PHE A 38 26.44 15.38 -26.14
N ASP A 39 25.82 14.69 -27.09
CA ASP A 39 24.95 15.33 -28.11
C ASP A 39 23.67 15.92 -27.53
N THR A 40 23.15 15.34 -26.44
CA THR A 40 21.93 15.85 -25.79
C THR A 40 22.26 17.03 -24.89
N LYS A 41 23.41 17.01 -24.19
CA LYS A 41 23.94 18.17 -23.46
C LYS A 41 24.20 19.35 -24.40
N ARG A 42 24.76 19.11 -25.59
CA ARG A 42 25.00 20.19 -26.57
C ARG A 42 23.72 20.89 -27.02
N ARG A 43 22.58 20.18 -27.08
CA ARG A 43 21.31 20.69 -27.64
C ARG A 43 20.32 21.20 -26.60
N ASP A 44 20.42 20.75 -25.36
CA ASP A 44 19.41 21.04 -24.33
C ASP A 44 19.96 21.93 -23.22
N LYS A 45 19.46 23.16 -23.13
CA LYS A 45 19.81 24.15 -22.11
C LYS A 45 19.66 23.65 -20.66
N TYR A 46 18.74 22.72 -20.41
CA TYR A 46 18.51 22.18 -19.07
C TYR A 46 19.56 21.14 -18.67
N LEU A 47 20.21 20.50 -19.65
CA LEU A 47 21.30 19.54 -19.43
C LEU A 47 22.68 20.21 -19.38
N GLN A 48 22.80 21.48 -19.76
CA GLN A 48 24.05 22.26 -19.74
C GLN A 48 24.34 22.94 -18.40
N ARG A 49 23.37 22.90 -17.46
CA ARG A 49 23.53 23.49 -16.13
C ARG A 49 24.58 22.73 -15.32
N GLU A 50 25.17 23.40 -14.32
CA GLU A 50 26.10 22.78 -13.35
C GLU A 50 25.51 21.49 -12.76
N VAL A 51 24.23 21.53 -12.40
CA VAL A 51 23.44 20.34 -12.08
C VAL A 51 22.47 20.07 -13.24
N PRO A 52 22.68 19.01 -14.03
CA PRO A 52 21.86 18.74 -15.22
C PRO A 52 20.45 18.30 -14.84
N LEU A 53 19.44 19.03 -15.34
CA LEU A 53 18.03 18.69 -15.15
C LEU A 53 17.56 17.76 -16.26
N SER A 54 17.71 16.45 -16.02
CA SER A 54 17.43 15.41 -17.01
C SER A 54 15.95 15.02 -17.11
N ALA A 55 15.14 15.37 -16.12
CA ALA A 55 13.73 15.02 -16.07
C ALA A 55 12.83 16.25 -16.31
N VAL A 56 11.79 16.05 -17.12
CA VAL A 56 10.70 17.01 -17.33
C VAL A 56 9.40 16.33 -16.94
N ILE A 57 8.71 16.89 -15.95
CA ILE A 57 7.41 16.45 -15.50
C ILE A 57 6.41 17.55 -15.87
N ARG A 58 5.37 17.20 -16.64
CA ARG A 58 4.27 18.10 -16.99
C ARG A 58 2.99 17.52 -16.42
N ILE A 59 2.32 18.32 -15.58
CA ILE A 59 1.07 17.95 -14.94
C ILE A 59 0.00 18.89 -15.50
N ASP A 60 -1.06 18.31 -16.07
CA ASP A 60 -2.31 19.01 -16.39
C ASP A 60 -3.38 18.41 -15.48
N ASP A 61 -3.82 19.20 -14.50
CA ASP A 61 -4.73 18.82 -13.42
C ASP A 61 -6.19 19.21 -13.71
N ARG A 62 -6.48 19.67 -14.93
CA ARG A 62 -7.83 20.10 -15.30
C ARG A 62 -8.71 18.90 -15.60
N HIS A 63 -9.55 18.55 -14.63
CA HIS A 63 -10.57 17.51 -14.76
C HIS A 63 -11.90 18.09 -15.25
N SER A 64 -12.56 17.37 -16.16
CA SER A 64 -13.92 17.68 -16.63
C SER A 64 -15.02 16.95 -15.84
N HIS A 65 -14.65 16.34 -14.72
CA HIS A 65 -15.53 15.55 -13.86
C HIS A 65 -15.06 15.66 -12.41
N SER A 66 -15.94 15.32 -11.46
CA SER A 66 -15.56 15.24 -10.05
C SER A 66 -14.53 14.13 -9.82
N THR A 67 -13.51 14.46 -9.02
CA THR A 67 -12.48 13.54 -8.52
C THR A 67 -12.81 12.97 -7.14
N ASP A 68 -13.88 13.47 -6.51
CA ASP A 68 -14.27 13.14 -5.13
C ASP A 68 -15.42 12.12 -5.09
N SER A 69 -15.75 11.51 -6.23
CA SER A 69 -16.72 10.42 -6.28
C SER A 69 -16.17 9.15 -5.61
N ALA A 70 -17.05 8.35 -5.00
CA ALA A 70 -16.68 7.07 -4.40
C ALA A 70 -15.89 6.16 -5.37
N ASP A 71 -16.26 6.16 -6.66
CA ASP A 71 -15.56 5.43 -7.72
C ASP A 71 -14.10 5.87 -7.88
N SER A 72 -13.84 7.19 -7.76
CA SER A 72 -12.50 7.77 -7.86
C SER A 72 -11.69 7.51 -6.58
N LEU A 73 -12.31 7.72 -5.42
CA LEU A 73 -11.67 7.53 -4.11
C LEU A 73 -11.26 6.07 -3.86
N ARG A 74 -11.99 5.10 -4.42
CA ARG A 74 -11.65 3.67 -4.35
C ARG A 74 -10.34 3.30 -5.06
N LEU A 75 -9.85 4.15 -5.97
CA LEU A 75 -8.62 3.91 -6.72
C LEU A 75 -7.37 4.48 -6.04
N LEU A 76 -7.54 5.24 -4.95
CA LEU A 76 -6.44 5.83 -4.23
C LEU A 76 -5.55 4.75 -3.59
N CYS A 77 -4.25 5.05 -3.51
CA CYS A 77 -3.33 4.23 -2.75
C CYS A 77 -3.48 4.51 -1.26
N GLY A 78 -3.42 3.46 -0.45
CA GLY A 78 -3.41 3.57 1.00
C GLY A 78 -2.34 4.53 1.50
N THR A 79 -2.71 5.44 2.40
CA THR A 79 -1.77 6.39 3.00
C THR A 79 -0.73 5.68 3.87
N ARG A 80 0.40 6.34 4.12
CA ARG A 80 1.44 5.82 5.02
C ARG A 80 0.90 5.62 6.44
N SER A 81 0.08 6.54 6.94
CA SER A 81 -0.54 6.45 8.27
C SER A 81 -1.49 5.26 8.36
N THR A 82 -2.40 5.09 7.39
CA THR A 82 -3.30 3.94 7.32
C THR A 82 -2.52 2.63 7.30
N ARG A 83 -1.45 2.56 6.50
CA ARG A 83 -0.58 1.38 6.46
C ARG A 83 0.06 1.10 7.82
N GLN A 84 0.61 2.11 8.49
CA GLN A 84 1.21 1.95 9.82
C GLN A 84 0.19 1.47 10.86
N THR A 85 -1.03 2.01 10.84
CA THR A 85 -2.11 1.57 11.73
C THR A 85 -2.44 0.09 11.54
N LEU A 86 -2.56 -0.37 10.28
CA LEU A 86 -2.81 -1.78 9.98
C LEU A 86 -1.63 -2.69 10.36
N LEU A 87 -0.39 -2.23 10.13
CA LEU A 87 0.81 -2.96 10.57
C LEU A 87 0.85 -3.11 12.10
N ARG A 88 0.41 -2.10 12.86
CA ARG A 88 0.27 -2.19 14.31
C ARG A 88 -0.72 -3.29 14.71
N TYR A 89 -1.89 -3.35 14.07
CA TYR A 89 -2.86 -4.42 14.33
C TYR A 89 -2.26 -5.82 14.08
N PHE A 90 -1.45 -5.97 13.04
CA PHE A 90 -0.76 -7.26 12.80
C PHE A 90 0.28 -7.56 13.89
N SER A 91 1.02 -6.56 14.35
CA SER A 91 1.98 -6.74 15.45
C SER A 91 1.32 -7.08 16.79
N GLU A 92 0.07 -6.67 16.98
CA GLU A 92 -0.79 -7.05 18.12
C GLU A 92 -1.38 -8.47 17.98
N GLY A 93 -1.05 -9.18 16.90
CA GLY A 93 -1.47 -10.57 16.67
C GLY A 93 -2.79 -10.72 15.90
N MET A 94 -3.37 -9.63 15.37
CA MET A 94 -4.62 -9.72 14.61
C MET A 94 -4.39 -10.32 13.22
N THR A 95 -5.32 -11.17 12.79
CA THR A 95 -5.37 -11.64 11.40
C THR A 95 -5.77 -10.48 10.46
N PRO A 96 -5.48 -10.58 9.15
CA PRO A 96 -5.90 -9.57 8.17
C PRO A 96 -7.40 -9.26 8.17
N SER A 97 -8.23 -10.27 8.45
CA SER A 97 -9.68 -10.13 8.53
C SER A 97 -10.11 -9.35 9.77
N GLU A 98 -9.54 -9.66 10.93
CA GLU A 98 -9.84 -8.98 12.19
C GLU A 98 -9.36 -7.54 12.17
N ALA A 99 -8.12 -7.32 11.72
CA ALA A 99 -7.54 -5.99 11.58
C ALA A 99 -8.39 -5.10 10.65
N ARG A 100 -8.89 -5.67 9.53
CA ARG A 100 -9.78 -4.94 8.62
C ARG A 100 -11.13 -4.63 9.27
N ARG A 101 -11.76 -5.60 9.92
CA ARG A 101 -13.04 -5.41 10.61
C ARG A 101 -12.95 -4.35 11.70
N LEU A 102 -11.87 -4.37 12.49
CA LEU A 102 -11.61 -3.36 13.52
C LEU A 102 -11.39 -1.98 12.89
N HIS A 103 -10.62 -1.90 11.80
CA HIS A 103 -10.35 -0.66 11.10
C HIS A 103 -11.61 -0.04 10.51
N GLU A 104 -12.44 -0.84 9.82
CA GLU A 104 -13.74 -0.43 9.29
C GLU A 104 -14.68 0.03 10.41
N SER A 105 -14.73 -0.70 11.53
CA SER A 105 -15.53 -0.32 12.69
C SER A 105 -15.11 1.04 13.26
N LYS A 106 -13.81 1.31 13.39
CA LYS A 106 -13.30 2.60 13.87
C LYS A 106 -13.66 3.74 12.92
N LEU A 107 -13.44 3.55 11.62
CA LEU A 107 -13.79 4.56 10.61
C LEU A 107 -15.28 4.86 10.58
N SER A 108 -16.12 3.85 10.82
CA SER A 108 -17.58 4.00 10.85
C SER A 108 -18.07 4.87 12.02
N MET A 109 -17.30 4.95 13.10
CA MET A 109 -17.60 5.77 14.29
C MET A 109 -17.10 7.21 14.18
N GLU A 110 -16.26 7.51 13.19
CA GLU A 110 -15.77 8.87 12.97
C GLU A 110 -16.77 9.71 12.18
N ASP A 111 -16.62 11.04 12.26
CA ASP A 111 -17.35 11.95 11.38
C ASP A 111 -17.08 11.61 9.91
N ASP A 112 -18.14 11.62 9.11
CA ASP A 112 -18.11 11.25 7.69
C ASP A 112 -17.64 9.79 7.43
N GLY A 113 -17.98 8.89 8.35
CA GLY A 113 -17.66 7.46 8.27
C GLY A 113 -17.95 6.82 6.90
N PRO A 114 -19.14 7.02 6.28
CA PRO A 114 -19.43 6.46 4.95
C PRO A 114 -18.44 6.88 3.86
N ALA A 115 -18.02 8.16 3.81
CA ALA A 115 -17.05 8.61 2.80
C ALA A 115 -15.65 8.05 3.09
N LYS A 116 -15.25 7.98 4.37
CA LYS A 116 -13.98 7.39 4.78
C LYS A 116 -13.89 5.90 4.42
N LEU A 117 -14.98 5.16 4.57
CA LEU A 117 -15.06 3.75 4.18
C LEU A 117 -14.93 3.56 2.65
N ALA A 118 -15.45 4.50 1.85
CA ALA A 118 -15.34 4.48 0.40
C ALA A 118 -13.94 4.90 -0.12
N ASN A 119 -13.16 5.58 0.73
CA ASN A 119 -11.85 6.11 0.36
C ASN A 119 -10.74 5.06 0.54
N ALA A 120 -10.18 4.54 -0.55
CA ALA A 120 -9.14 3.52 -0.49
C ALA A 120 -7.80 4.00 0.12
N ALA A 121 -7.59 5.31 0.21
CA ALA A 121 -6.45 5.87 0.91
C ALA A 121 -6.57 5.65 2.43
N LEU A 122 -7.79 5.70 2.97
CA LEU A 122 -8.10 5.58 4.39
C LEU A 122 -8.56 4.16 4.77
N ASN A 123 -9.37 3.53 3.91
CA ASN A 123 -9.87 2.17 4.03
C ASN A 123 -9.42 1.32 2.81
N PRO A 124 -8.20 0.75 2.85
CA PRO A 124 -7.64 0.03 1.72
C PRO A 124 -8.46 -1.23 1.39
N PRO A 125 -8.58 -1.61 0.10
CA PRO A 125 -9.33 -2.79 -0.27
C PRO A 125 -8.68 -4.05 0.30
N GLN A 126 -9.48 -5.10 0.53
CA GLN A 126 -9.04 -6.37 1.11
C GLN A 126 -7.72 -6.89 0.50
N ARG A 127 -7.60 -6.91 -0.83
CA ARG A 127 -6.38 -7.35 -1.52
C ARG A 127 -5.11 -6.63 -1.04
N THR A 128 -5.21 -5.32 -0.77
CA THR A 128 -4.10 -4.48 -0.32
C THR A 128 -3.71 -4.82 1.11
N VAL A 129 -4.71 -4.99 1.99
CA VAL A 129 -4.50 -5.37 3.40
C VAL A 129 -3.79 -6.74 3.49
N TYR A 130 -4.27 -7.73 2.72
CA TYR A 130 -3.65 -9.06 2.68
C TYR A 130 -2.23 -9.02 2.13
N HIS A 131 -2.00 -8.24 1.07
CA HIS A 131 -0.65 -8.06 0.53
C HIS A 131 0.29 -7.43 1.57
N TRP A 132 -0.14 -6.37 2.25
CA TRP A 132 0.66 -5.75 3.32
C TRP A 132 0.96 -6.70 4.46
N HIS A 133 -0.01 -7.52 4.85
CA HIS A 133 0.21 -8.54 5.87
C HIS A 133 1.20 -9.61 5.39
N SER A 134 1.14 -10.04 4.12
CA SER A 134 2.12 -10.98 3.55
C SER A 134 3.53 -10.42 3.60
N VAL A 135 3.70 -9.17 3.14
CA VAL A 135 5.00 -8.47 3.16
C VAL A 135 5.50 -8.28 4.59
N TRP A 136 4.61 -7.92 5.52
CA TRP A 136 4.95 -7.78 6.94
C TRP A 136 5.37 -9.12 7.56
N ARG A 137 4.62 -10.19 7.29
CA ARG A 137 4.91 -11.54 7.78
C ARG A 137 6.28 -12.00 7.28
N GLU A 138 6.55 -11.83 6.00
CA GLU A 138 7.84 -12.16 5.39
C GLU A 138 8.98 -11.35 6.02
N ALA A 139 8.79 -10.06 6.26
CA ALA A 139 9.79 -9.21 6.92
C ALA A 139 10.03 -9.58 8.38
N CYS A 140 9.00 -9.94 9.14
CA CYS A 140 9.11 -10.24 10.58
C CYS A 140 9.50 -11.69 10.87
N PHE A 141 9.14 -12.62 10.00
CA PHE A 141 9.27 -14.05 10.28
C PHE A 141 10.11 -14.79 9.22
N GLY A 142 10.29 -14.25 8.02
CA GLY A 142 10.90 -14.93 6.88
C GLY A 142 9.85 -15.43 5.89
N GLY A 143 10.19 -15.41 4.60
CA GLY A 143 9.25 -15.71 3.49
C GLY A 143 8.98 -17.20 3.25
N THR A 144 9.68 -18.09 3.94
CA THR A 144 9.55 -19.55 3.79
C THR A 144 8.59 -20.14 4.81
N TYR A 145 8.08 -21.35 4.57
CA TYR A 145 7.48 -22.16 5.64
C TYR A 145 8.47 -22.25 6.79
N ILE A 146 8.13 -21.63 7.92
CA ILE A 146 8.92 -21.71 9.13
C ILE A 146 8.28 -22.82 9.92
N ASP A 147 9.04 -23.89 10.15
CA ASP A 147 8.63 -24.90 11.11
C ASP A 147 8.29 -24.18 12.42
N PRO A 148 7.02 -24.23 12.87
CA PRO A 148 6.60 -23.57 14.10
C PRO A 148 7.48 -23.97 15.29
N VAL A 149 8.00 -25.19 15.29
CA VAL A 149 8.88 -25.73 16.34
C VAL A 149 10.22 -24.99 16.37
N LEU A 150 10.87 -24.81 15.22
CA LEU A 150 12.16 -24.10 15.12
C LEU A 150 12.04 -22.63 15.57
N LYS A 151 10.95 -21.96 15.21
CA LYS A 151 10.75 -20.56 15.62
C LYS A 151 10.37 -20.42 17.10
N LEU A 152 9.65 -21.41 17.64
CA LEU A 152 9.40 -21.50 19.07
C LEU A 152 10.71 -21.73 19.83
N GLU A 153 11.64 -22.53 19.31
CA GLU A 153 13.00 -22.72 19.86
C GLU A 153 13.81 -21.44 19.87
N GLU A 154 13.86 -20.72 18.75
CA GLU A 154 14.52 -19.42 18.64
C GLU A 154 14.02 -18.42 19.70
N LYS A 155 12.71 -18.40 19.98
CA LYS A 155 12.07 -17.47 20.93
C LYS A 155 11.92 -18.02 22.35
N ALA A 156 12.43 -19.21 22.64
CA ALA A 156 12.21 -19.87 23.93
C ALA A 156 12.77 -19.05 25.11
N SER A 157 13.91 -18.39 24.92
CA SER A 157 14.54 -17.52 25.92
C SER A 157 13.70 -16.27 26.23
N LEU A 158 13.08 -15.67 25.21
CA LEU A 158 12.15 -14.55 25.37
C LEU A 158 10.89 -14.96 26.16
N TYR A 159 10.33 -16.14 25.85
CA TYR A 159 9.15 -16.64 26.55
C TYR A 159 9.44 -17.05 27.99
N ALA A 160 10.61 -17.65 28.25
CA ALA A 160 11.06 -17.97 29.61
C ALA A 160 11.24 -16.69 30.46
N ALA A 161 11.79 -15.62 29.88
CA ALA A 161 11.91 -14.32 30.53
C ALA A 161 10.54 -13.67 30.85
N GLN A 162 9.49 -14.05 30.12
CA GLN A 162 8.11 -13.62 30.34
C GLN A 162 7.30 -14.59 31.24
N GLY A 163 7.96 -15.60 31.83
CA GLY A 163 7.33 -16.56 32.74
C GLY A 163 6.51 -17.66 32.04
N MET A 164 6.67 -17.85 30.73
CA MET A 164 5.99 -18.91 29.98
C MET A 164 6.92 -20.12 29.78
N SER A 165 6.46 -21.32 30.13
CA SER A 165 7.20 -22.57 29.94
C SER A 165 6.70 -23.36 28.71
N LYS A 166 7.60 -24.07 28.04
CA LYS A 166 7.28 -24.96 26.92
C LYS A 166 6.87 -26.33 27.42
N LEU A 167 5.78 -26.86 26.90
CA LEU A 167 5.49 -28.30 26.85
C LEU A 167 5.40 -28.68 25.37
N VAL A 168 6.38 -29.41 24.85
CA VAL A 168 6.32 -30.01 23.52
C VAL A 168 6.19 -31.51 23.74
N GLY A 169 5.00 -32.05 23.48
CA GLY A 169 4.71 -33.47 23.54
C GLY A 169 3.64 -33.82 22.52
N GLU A 170 3.89 -34.88 21.74
CA GLU A 170 2.93 -35.51 20.85
C GLU A 170 1.79 -36.13 21.68
N SER A 171 0.84 -35.34 22.17
CA SER A 171 -0.51 -35.77 22.53
C SER A 171 -1.30 -34.59 23.10
N VAL A 172 -2.54 -34.50 22.63
CA VAL A 172 -3.65 -33.63 23.05
C VAL A 172 -3.60 -33.24 24.55
N LEU A 173 -3.92 -31.99 24.90
CA LEU A 173 -4.98 -31.57 25.85
C LEU A 173 -4.82 -30.15 26.44
N TYR A 174 -5.98 -29.62 26.82
CA TYR A 174 -6.41 -28.28 27.22
C TYR A 174 -5.53 -27.43 28.17
N VAL A 175 -5.63 -26.11 27.98
CA VAL A 175 -5.14 -25.07 28.91
C VAL A 175 -6.01 -25.06 30.18
N LYS A 176 -5.41 -25.38 31.33
CA LYS A 176 -5.97 -25.06 32.65
C LYS A 176 -5.27 -23.80 33.17
N GLN A 177 -6.05 -22.75 33.41
CA GLN A 177 -5.61 -21.61 34.22
C GLN A 177 -5.72 -22.00 35.70
N TYR A 178 -4.65 -21.79 36.45
CA TYR A 178 -4.71 -21.77 37.92
C TYR A 178 -4.73 -20.31 38.36
N SER A 179 -5.80 -19.92 39.07
CA SER A 179 -5.87 -18.71 39.88
C SER A 179 -5.04 -18.87 41.16
#